data_AF-A0AA42HT26-F1
#
_entry.id   AF-A0AA42HT26-F1
#
_cell.length_a   1.000
_cell.length_b   1.000
_cell.length_c   1.000
_cell.angle_alpha   90.00
_cell.angle_beta   90.00
_cell.angle_gamma   90.00
#
_symmetry.space_group_name_H-M   'P 1'
#
loop_
_entity.id
_entity.type
_entity.pdbx_description
1 polymer ?
#
loop_
_entity_poly.entity_id
_entity_poly.type
_entity_poly.pdbx_seq_one_letter_code
_entity_poly.pdbx_strand_id
1 'polypeptide(L)'
;MTSTPSGSRVLHWALISLVLAYFAFPVAMGLAYVAMVMAFVLGLASWKSIHINSAELKSPLIFSALSLYLLIVVGVGYSQAPWEDISIHLTKYAKLVLIPVIFLLLQFDNWKQRSLYAFMLAMSFILVSAYANVFWQLPWSKTQNLGWGQDHTVIGDYITQNIMMTFFAMLLLEKAVSAQGWAHKLFFSIMTLAAIVVVTQLSSGRTGYVLLVVAFGMYALMWARGVKQWLAIGVIACAVAASLATSEKVHQRVEQAISEARNSEAMEITSIGGRINFWKNTLEMALEKPITGWGTGEYHSQWCAHVTQDGWCQFGRWHPHNQYLFFWMEHGILGLALFIALVASPIWMTRKMPDPQRRLAWCFSALFAVNSLINASLWSSRESHFFVLMLCLVCAGISFQREQDKDMLQRA
;
A
#
# COMPACT_ATOMS: atom_id res chain seq x y z
N MET A 1 9.73 26.02 -5.73
CA MET A 1 9.98 25.39 -7.04
C MET A 1 11.48 25.21 -7.20
N THR A 2 12.01 24.05 -6.82
CA THR A 2 13.40 23.70 -7.13
C THR A 2 13.43 23.14 -8.55
N SER A 3 13.79 23.98 -9.53
CA SER A 3 14.17 23.49 -10.85
C SER A 3 15.33 22.52 -10.68
N THR A 4 15.35 21.43 -11.47
CA THR A 4 16.48 20.48 -11.46
C THR A 4 17.77 21.27 -11.65
N PRO A 5 18.77 21.17 -10.75
CA PRO A 5 20.04 21.83 -10.96
C PRO A 5 20.61 21.34 -12.29
N SER A 6 20.86 22.27 -13.21
CA SER A 6 21.11 22.03 -14.63
C SER A 6 22.46 21.37 -14.95
N GLY A 7 23.07 20.63 -14.01
CA GLY A 7 24.46 20.19 -14.10
C GLY A 7 24.75 18.69 -13.93
N SER A 8 23.87 17.90 -13.28
CA SER A 8 24.19 16.49 -12.98
C SER A 8 23.42 15.52 -13.88
N ARG A 9 24.10 14.98 -14.90
CA ARG A 9 23.58 13.88 -15.73
C ARG A 9 23.19 12.66 -14.88
N VAL A 10 23.93 12.40 -13.80
CA VAL A 10 23.70 11.28 -12.86
C VAL A 10 22.36 11.46 -12.13
N LEU A 11 22.07 12.67 -11.65
CA LEU A 11 20.79 12.98 -10.97
C LEU A 11 19.62 12.79 -11.93
N HIS A 12 19.77 13.21 -13.19
CA HIS A 12 18.73 13.05 -14.20
C HIS A 12 18.39 11.57 -14.43
N TRP A 13 19.41 10.71 -14.55
CA TRP A 13 19.19 9.27 -14.65
C TRP A 13 18.57 8.66 -13.39
N ALA A 14 18.97 9.12 -12.18
CA ALA A 14 18.33 8.70 -10.94
C ALA A 14 16.81 8.98 -10.95
N LEU A 15 16.42 10.17 -11.43
CA LEU A 15 15.03 10.59 -11.51
C LEU A 15 14.25 9.84 -12.60
N ILE A 16 14.88 9.52 -13.75
CA ILE A 16 14.29 8.64 -14.78
C ILE A 16 14.06 7.24 -14.21
N SER A 17 15.05 6.66 -13.54
CA SER A 17 14.93 5.36 -12.89
C SER A 17 13.84 5.36 -11.82
N LEU A 18 13.67 6.46 -11.09
CA LEU A 18 12.59 6.62 -10.13
C LEU A 18 11.21 6.55 -10.81
N VAL A 19 11.00 7.33 -11.88
CA VAL A 19 9.73 7.31 -12.63
C VAL A 19 9.45 5.91 -13.20
N LEU A 20 10.48 5.25 -13.73
CA LEU A 20 10.38 3.89 -14.21
C LEU A 20 10.01 2.91 -13.09
N ALA A 21 10.55 3.08 -11.88
CA ALA A 21 10.18 2.26 -10.73
C ALA A 21 8.68 2.40 -10.39
N TYR A 22 8.15 3.62 -10.36
CA TYR A 22 6.72 3.88 -10.12
C TYR A 22 5.82 3.31 -11.22
N PHE A 23 6.26 3.30 -12.48
CA PHE A 23 5.55 2.64 -13.57
C PHE A 23 5.63 1.11 -13.47
N ALA A 24 6.80 0.57 -13.14
CA ALA A 24 7.09 -0.85 -13.27
C ALA A 24 6.60 -1.68 -12.09
N PHE A 25 6.56 -1.17 -10.85
CA PHE A 25 6.20 -2.03 -9.70
C PHE A 25 4.79 -2.65 -9.79
N PRO A 26 3.75 -1.98 -10.35
CA PRO A 26 2.44 -2.60 -10.51
C PRO A 26 2.45 -3.71 -11.57
N VAL A 27 3.20 -3.53 -12.67
CA VAL A 27 3.09 -4.37 -13.88
C VAL A 27 4.23 -5.39 -14.07
N ALA A 28 5.46 -5.06 -13.67
CA ALA A 28 6.66 -5.84 -13.93
C ALA A 28 7.69 -5.72 -12.78
N MET A 29 7.59 -6.60 -11.78
CA MET A 29 8.41 -6.54 -10.56
C MET A 29 9.92 -6.61 -10.80
N GLY A 30 10.38 -7.44 -11.75
CA GLY A 30 11.81 -7.54 -12.07
C GLY A 30 12.38 -6.22 -12.56
N LEU A 31 11.68 -5.55 -13.48
CA LEU A 31 12.05 -4.21 -13.95
C LEU A 31 11.99 -3.18 -12.82
N ALA A 32 10.99 -3.27 -11.94
CA ALA A 32 10.87 -2.38 -10.80
C ALA A 32 12.08 -2.49 -9.86
N TYR A 33 12.54 -3.71 -9.54
CA TYR A 33 13.71 -3.91 -8.68
C TYR A 33 14.95 -3.23 -9.25
N VAL A 34 15.23 -3.47 -10.53
CA VAL A 34 16.38 -2.84 -11.21
C VAL A 34 16.23 -1.32 -11.20
N ALA A 35 15.05 -0.79 -11.52
CA ALA A 35 14.79 0.64 -11.52
C ALA A 35 14.94 1.28 -10.13
N MET A 36 14.47 0.63 -9.05
CA MET A 36 14.61 1.11 -7.68
C MET A 36 16.06 1.12 -7.21
N VAL A 37 16.82 0.05 -7.49
CA VAL A 37 18.24 -0.02 -7.16
C VAL A 37 19.03 1.04 -7.93
N MET A 38 18.75 1.22 -9.23
CA MET A 38 19.37 2.30 -10.01
C MET A 38 19.02 3.68 -9.45
N ALA A 39 17.75 3.94 -9.14
CA ALA A 39 17.33 5.21 -8.53
C ALA A 39 18.06 5.47 -7.21
N PHE A 40 18.22 4.43 -6.38
CA PHE A 40 18.92 4.51 -5.10
C PHE A 40 20.42 4.79 -5.28
N VAL A 41 21.13 3.97 -6.07
CA VAL A 41 22.58 4.10 -6.29
C VAL A 41 22.93 5.43 -6.97
N LEU A 42 22.20 5.79 -8.04
CA LEU A 42 22.42 7.05 -8.74
C LEU A 42 22.01 8.26 -7.89
N GLY A 43 20.99 8.11 -7.04
CA GLY A 43 20.58 9.11 -6.05
C GLY A 43 21.68 9.39 -5.03
N LEU A 44 22.28 8.34 -4.47
CA LEU A 44 23.45 8.45 -3.59
C LEU A 44 24.65 9.08 -4.30
N ALA A 45 24.95 8.66 -5.53
CA ALA A 45 26.01 9.27 -6.33
C ALA A 45 25.75 10.76 -6.64
N SER A 46 24.49 11.18 -6.59
CA SER A 46 24.04 12.56 -6.82
C SER A 46 23.84 13.36 -5.53
N TRP A 47 24.31 12.88 -4.38
CA TRP A 47 24.06 13.49 -3.06
C TRP A 47 24.37 14.99 -2.99
N LYS A 48 25.43 15.45 -3.65
CA LYS A 48 25.81 16.88 -3.70
C LYS A 48 24.84 17.76 -4.49
N SER A 49 24.08 17.17 -5.41
CA SER A 49 23.08 17.87 -6.24
C SER A 49 21.68 17.84 -5.64
N ILE A 50 21.46 17.02 -4.62
CA ILE A 50 20.22 16.93 -3.85
C ILE A 50 20.32 18.01 -2.77
N HIS A 51 19.29 18.85 -2.64
CA HIS A 51 19.21 19.74 -1.48
C HIS A 51 18.80 18.90 -0.28
N ILE A 52 19.55 19.01 0.82
CA ILE A 52 19.39 18.17 1.99
C ILE A 52 19.15 19.07 3.18
N ASN A 53 17.91 19.11 3.63
CA ASN A 53 17.57 19.80 4.86
C ASN A 53 17.69 18.83 6.05
N SER A 54 18.37 19.26 7.12
CA SER A 54 18.45 18.49 8.37
C SER A 54 17.07 18.13 8.95
N ALA A 55 16.06 18.97 8.71
CA ALA A 55 14.68 18.70 9.10
C ALA A 55 14.03 17.57 8.29
N GLU A 56 14.38 17.42 7.00
CA GLU A 56 13.86 16.35 6.15
C GLU A 56 14.47 15.00 6.55
N LEU A 57 15.78 14.96 6.81
CA LEU A 57 16.47 13.77 7.31
C LEU A 57 15.94 13.31 8.67
N LYS A 58 15.47 14.23 9.51
CA LYS A 58 14.84 13.96 10.80
C LYS A 58 13.30 13.82 10.71
N SER A 59 12.75 13.74 9.50
CA SER A 59 11.31 13.53 9.34
C SER A 59 10.88 12.19 9.94
N PRO A 60 9.66 12.08 10.48
CA PRO A 60 9.16 10.83 11.04
C PRO A 60 9.14 9.69 10.05
N LEU A 61 8.98 9.97 8.75
CA LEU A 61 9.10 8.95 7.70
C LEU A 61 10.49 8.30 7.72
N ILE A 62 11.55 9.10 7.60
CA ILE A 62 12.92 8.60 7.56
C ILE A 62 13.30 7.98 8.91
N PHE A 63 12.97 8.67 10.01
CA PHE A 63 13.28 8.19 11.34
C PHE A 63 12.63 6.84 11.64
N SER A 64 11.32 6.69 11.40
CA SER A 64 10.62 5.43 11.66
C SER A 64 11.10 4.31 10.74
N ALA A 65 11.32 4.57 9.45
CA ALA A 65 11.80 3.58 8.49
C ALA A 65 13.19 3.03 8.85
N LEU A 66 14.16 3.93 9.12
CA LEU A 66 15.53 3.53 9.45
C LEU A 66 15.61 2.92 10.85
N SER A 67 14.87 3.44 11.82
CA SER A 67 14.86 2.87 13.18
C SER A 67 14.22 1.49 13.19
N LEU A 68 13.15 1.27 12.41
CA LEU A 68 12.52 -0.04 12.28
C LEU A 68 13.46 -1.04 11.62
N TYR A 69 14.15 -0.66 10.55
CA TYR A 69 15.14 -1.54 9.92
C TYR A 69 16.34 -1.81 10.84
N LEU A 70 16.84 -0.80 11.55
CA LEU A 70 17.90 -0.98 12.53
C LEU A 70 17.47 -1.95 13.64
N LEU A 71 16.22 -1.86 14.11
CA LEU A 71 15.68 -2.78 15.09
C LEU A 71 15.61 -4.23 14.55
N ILE A 72 15.25 -4.41 13.28
CA ILE A 72 15.30 -5.72 12.61
C ILE A 72 16.75 -6.25 12.54
N VAL A 73 17.74 -5.40 12.32
CA VAL A 73 19.16 -5.81 12.33
C VAL A 73 19.62 -6.16 13.75
N VAL A 74 19.26 -5.35 14.76
CA VAL A 74 19.55 -5.65 16.17
C VAL A 74 18.86 -6.94 16.62
N GLY A 75 17.65 -7.20 16.11
CA GLY A 75 16.86 -8.40 16.31
C GLY A 75 17.56 -9.71 15.93
N VAL A 76 18.56 -9.64 15.04
CA VAL A 76 19.41 -10.79 14.70
C VAL A 76 20.28 -11.22 15.88
N GLY A 77 20.74 -10.26 16.70
CA GLY A 77 21.69 -10.52 17.78
C GLY A 77 21.13 -11.34 18.95
N TYR A 78 19.80 -11.43 19.08
CA TYR A 78 19.13 -12.24 20.11
C TYR A 78 18.17 -13.29 19.54
N SER A 79 18.14 -13.46 18.22
CA SER A 79 17.38 -14.50 17.53
C SER A 79 18.10 -15.85 17.61
N GLN A 80 17.34 -16.92 17.82
CA GLN A 80 17.74 -18.33 17.70
C GLN A 80 17.25 -18.95 16.38
N ALA A 81 16.62 -18.17 15.50
CA ALA A 81 16.09 -18.66 14.25
C ALA A 81 17.21 -19.13 13.29
N PRO A 82 16.93 -20.09 12.40
CA PRO A 82 17.84 -20.45 11.34
C PRO A 82 18.19 -19.24 10.46
N TRP A 83 19.42 -19.22 9.92
CA TRP A 83 19.86 -18.13 9.05
C TRP A 83 18.97 -17.95 7.81
N GLU A 84 18.36 -19.03 7.30
CA GLU A 84 17.41 -18.95 6.19
C GLU A 84 16.26 -18.00 6.51
N ASP A 85 15.60 -18.18 7.66
CA ASP A 85 14.49 -17.33 8.10
C ASP A 85 14.99 -15.89 8.38
N ILE A 86 16.12 -15.73 9.09
CA ILE A 86 16.72 -14.41 9.35
C ILE A 86 16.98 -13.63 8.04
N SER A 87 17.64 -14.28 7.08
CA SER A 87 18.05 -13.65 5.82
C SER A 87 16.85 -13.20 4.98
N ILE A 88 15.75 -13.94 5.03
CA ILE A 88 14.50 -13.57 4.37
C ILE A 88 13.96 -12.27 5.01
N HIS A 89 13.90 -12.17 6.35
CA HIS A 89 13.42 -10.96 7.01
C HIS A 89 14.29 -9.75 6.67
N LEU A 90 15.61 -9.88 6.75
CA LEU A 90 16.55 -8.81 6.39
C LEU A 90 16.34 -8.33 4.94
N THR A 91 16.21 -9.26 4.00
CA THR A 91 16.01 -8.96 2.58
C THR A 91 14.64 -8.34 2.31
N LYS A 92 13.59 -8.87 2.93
CA LYS A 92 12.22 -8.36 2.80
C LYS A 92 12.15 -6.92 3.29
N TYR A 93 12.73 -6.59 4.44
CA TYR A 93 12.64 -5.26 5.03
C TYR A 93 13.71 -4.27 4.56
N ALA A 94 14.75 -4.70 3.83
CA ALA A 94 15.82 -3.84 3.30
C ALA A 94 15.32 -2.64 2.47
N LYS A 95 14.16 -2.77 1.83
CA LYS A 95 13.49 -1.67 1.11
C LYS A 95 13.19 -0.43 1.98
N LEU A 96 13.11 -0.57 3.32
CA LEU A 96 12.97 0.56 4.23
C LEU A 96 14.20 1.50 4.17
N VAL A 97 15.39 0.95 3.85
CA VAL A 97 16.62 1.73 3.65
C VAL A 97 16.57 2.57 2.38
N LEU A 98 15.70 2.23 1.42
CA LEU A 98 15.54 3.01 0.19
C LEU A 98 14.76 4.32 0.42
N ILE A 99 13.94 4.38 1.48
CA ILE A 99 13.03 5.50 1.78
C ILE A 99 13.72 6.86 1.79
N PRO A 100 14.85 7.08 2.49
CA PRO A 100 15.49 8.39 2.56
C PRO A 100 15.88 8.93 1.18
N VAL A 101 16.49 8.09 0.34
CA VAL A 101 16.95 8.51 -0.99
C VAL A 101 15.77 8.75 -1.91
N ILE A 102 14.79 7.83 -1.95
CA ILE A 102 13.58 7.97 -2.77
C ILE A 102 12.80 9.23 -2.38
N PHE A 103 12.61 9.46 -1.08
CA PHE A 103 11.91 10.63 -0.57
C PHE A 103 12.63 11.94 -0.96
N LEU A 104 13.95 12.00 -0.82
CA LEU A 104 14.74 13.17 -1.22
C LEU A 104 14.73 13.41 -2.74
N LEU A 105 14.65 12.37 -3.57
CA LEU A 105 14.51 12.53 -5.02
C LEU A 105 13.12 13.10 -5.41
N LEU A 106 12.09 12.91 -4.58
CA LEU A 106 10.75 13.44 -4.81
C LEU A 106 10.60 14.93 -4.43
N GLN A 107 11.66 15.58 -3.93
CA GLN A 107 11.65 17.03 -3.71
C GLN A 107 11.51 17.83 -5.02
N PHE A 108 11.87 17.23 -6.16
CA PHE A 108 11.74 17.85 -7.47
C PHE A 108 10.32 17.68 -7.99
N ASP A 109 9.50 18.74 -7.87
CA ASP A 109 8.05 18.69 -8.15
C ASP A 109 7.70 18.09 -9.51
N ASN A 110 8.42 18.46 -10.58
CA ASN A 110 8.19 17.91 -11.92
C ASN A 110 8.37 16.39 -11.99
N TRP A 111 9.36 15.85 -11.28
CA TRP A 111 9.64 14.42 -11.26
C TRP A 111 8.72 13.66 -10.32
N LYS A 112 8.33 14.27 -9.19
CA LYS A 112 7.26 13.77 -8.33
C LYS A 112 5.95 13.58 -9.11
N GLN A 113 5.56 14.56 -9.93
CA GLN A 113 4.38 14.46 -10.80
C GLN A 113 4.53 13.36 -11.86
N ARG A 114 5.70 13.25 -12.50
CA ARG A 114 5.98 12.18 -13.46
C ARG A 114 5.87 10.80 -12.81
N SER A 115 6.39 10.63 -11.59
CA SER A 115 6.27 9.38 -10.83
C SER A 115 4.82 9.04 -10.48
N LEU A 116 4.03 10.04 -10.07
CA LEU A 116 2.59 9.86 -9.85
C LEU A 116 1.88 9.41 -11.13
N TYR A 117 2.12 10.09 -12.25
CA TYR A 117 1.49 9.74 -13.52
C TYR A 117 1.97 8.42 -14.09
N ALA A 118 3.22 8.04 -13.86
CA ALA A 118 3.76 6.72 -14.18
C ALA A 118 2.98 5.61 -13.44
N PHE A 119 2.76 5.77 -12.13
CA PHE A 119 1.91 4.85 -11.37
C PHE A 119 0.47 4.83 -11.91
N MET A 120 -0.14 6.01 -12.13
CA MET A 120 -1.49 6.10 -12.67
C MET A 120 -1.62 5.44 -14.05
N LEU A 121 -0.61 5.58 -14.91
CA LEU A 121 -0.58 4.96 -16.24
C LEU A 121 -0.53 3.42 -16.13
N ALA A 122 0.32 2.90 -15.24
CA ALA A 122 0.40 1.47 -14.97
C ALA A 122 -0.93 0.91 -14.43
N MET A 123 -1.59 1.65 -13.52
CA MET A 123 -2.89 1.26 -12.99
C MET A 123 -4.02 1.38 -14.02
N SER A 124 -3.99 2.37 -14.92
CA SER A 124 -4.91 2.45 -16.06
C SER A 124 -4.75 1.25 -16.99
N PHE A 125 -3.52 0.79 -17.24
CA PHE A 125 -3.28 -0.43 -18.01
C PHE A 125 -3.90 -1.66 -17.33
N ILE A 126 -3.73 -1.80 -16.01
CA ILE A 126 -4.34 -2.90 -15.24
C ILE A 126 -5.87 -2.79 -15.27
N LEU A 127 -6.43 -1.59 -15.12
CA LEU A 127 -7.87 -1.33 -15.17
C LEU A 127 -8.46 -1.78 -16.52
N VAL A 128 -7.89 -1.29 -17.62
CA VAL A 128 -8.33 -1.66 -18.98
C VAL A 128 -8.15 -3.16 -19.23
N SER A 129 -7.03 -3.74 -18.79
CA SER A 129 -6.78 -5.17 -18.92
C SER A 129 -7.81 -6.00 -18.13
N ALA A 130 -8.19 -5.59 -16.92
CA ALA A 130 -9.17 -6.32 -16.11
C ALA A 130 -10.55 -6.37 -16.80
N TYR A 131 -10.96 -5.27 -17.44
CA TYR A 131 -12.18 -5.23 -18.24
C TYR A 131 -12.06 -6.02 -19.55
N ALA A 132 -10.94 -5.92 -20.25
CA ALA A 132 -10.71 -6.70 -21.46
C ALA A 132 -10.69 -8.21 -21.15
N ASN A 133 -10.18 -8.61 -19.98
CA ASN A 133 -10.14 -10.00 -19.54
C ASN A 133 -11.54 -10.62 -19.33
N VAL A 134 -12.58 -9.79 -19.16
CA VAL A 134 -13.98 -10.27 -19.13
C VAL A 134 -14.39 -10.88 -20.48
N PHE A 135 -13.84 -10.39 -21.59
CA PHE A 135 -14.25 -10.76 -22.94
C PHE A 135 -13.19 -11.57 -23.70
N TRP A 136 -11.91 -11.37 -23.38
CA TRP A 136 -10.78 -12.01 -24.07
C TRP A 136 -9.76 -12.58 -23.09
N GLN A 137 -9.20 -13.73 -23.43
CA GLN A 137 -8.06 -14.30 -22.71
C GLN A 137 -6.80 -13.50 -23.04
N LEU A 138 -6.34 -12.68 -22.10
CA LEU A 138 -5.16 -11.84 -22.28
C LEU A 138 -3.90 -12.61 -21.87
N PRO A 139 -2.89 -12.77 -22.73
CA PRO A 139 -1.73 -13.62 -22.41
C PRO A 139 -0.89 -13.12 -21.22
N TRP A 140 -0.97 -11.82 -20.89
CA TRP A 140 -0.30 -11.23 -19.73
C TRP A 140 -1.14 -11.26 -18.44
N SER A 141 -2.42 -11.60 -18.51
CA SER A 141 -3.30 -11.66 -17.34
C SER A 141 -3.03 -12.92 -16.52
N LYS A 142 -2.98 -12.78 -15.19
CA LYS A 142 -2.77 -13.89 -14.27
C LYS A 142 -3.94 -14.87 -14.33
N THR A 143 -5.17 -14.36 -14.44
CA THR A 143 -6.36 -15.18 -14.63
C THR A 143 -6.81 -15.14 -16.09
N GLN A 144 -7.36 -16.25 -16.58
CA GLN A 144 -7.84 -16.41 -17.96
C GLN A 144 -9.35 -16.71 -17.99
N ASN A 145 -10.06 -16.36 -16.92
CA ASN A 145 -11.48 -16.59 -16.79
C ASN A 145 -12.23 -15.58 -17.65
N LEU A 146 -13.26 -16.03 -18.38
CA LEU A 146 -14.14 -15.14 -19.14
C LEU A 146 -15.46 -14.92 -18.39
N GLY A 147 -16.14 -13.82 -18.73
CA GLY A 147 -17.46 -13.50 -18.21
C GLY A 147 -17.46 -12.75 -16.87
N TRP A 148 -18.62 -12.16 -16.57
CA TRP A 148 -18.84 -11.42 -15.33
C TRP A 148 -18.90 -12.35 -14.11
N GLY A 149 -18.57 -11.83 -12.94
CA GLY A 149 -18.59 -12.59 -11.69
C GLY A 149 -17.35 -13.46 -11.45
N GLN A 150 -16.44 -13.58 -12.42
CA GLN A 150 -15.16 -14.28 -12.26
C GLN A 150 -14.07 -13.36 -11.69
N ASP A 151 -12.94 -13.95 -11.28
CA ASP A 151 -11.74 -13.20 -10.89
C ASP A 151 -10.93 -12.83 -12.14
N HIS A 152 -10.68 -11.53 -12.30
CA HIS A 152 -9.96 -10.90 -13.41
C HIS A 152 -8.71 -10.18 -12.93
N THR A 153 -8.02 -10.80 -11.96
CA THR A 153 -6.69 -10.35 -11.54
C THR A 153 -5.71 -10.42 -12.71
N VAL A 154 -5.14 -9.27 -13.08
CA VAL A 154 -4.26 -9.13 -14.24
C VAL A 154 -2.82 -9.39 -13.85
N ILE A 155 -2.30 -8.70 -12.84
CA ILE A 155 -0.90 -8.80 -12.45
C ILE A 155 -0.78 -9.13 -10.97
N GLY A 156 0.00 -10.16 -10.65
CA GLY A 156 0.26 -10.55 -9.27
C GLY A 156 -0.89 -11.32 -8.64
N ASP A 157 -1.35 -10.82 -7.50
CA ASP A 157 -2.44 -11.40 -6.71
C ASP A 157 -3.56 -10.36 -6.52
N TYR A 158 -4.77 -10.86 -6.26
CA TYR A 158 -5.97 -10.05 -6.13
C TYR A 158 -5.92 -9.08 -4.93
N ILE A 159 -5.17 -9.42 -3.86
CA ILE A 159 -5.08 -8.56 -2.66
C ILE A 159 -4.28 -7.31 -3.04
N THR A 160 -3.08 -7.50 -3.58
CA THR A 160 -2.23 -6.38 -3.99
C THR A 160 -2.89 -5.55 -5.09
N GLN A 161 -3.51 -6.18 -6.10
CA GLN A 161 -4.22 -5.46 -7.15
C GLN A 161 -5.35 -4.60 -6.56
N ASN A 162 -6.15 -5.14 -5.63
CA ASN A 162 -7.24 -4.39 -5.01
C ASN A 162 -6.72 -3.21 -4.19
N ILE A 163 -5.66 -3.39 -3.40
CA ILE A 163 -5.03 -2.31 -2.62
C ILE A 163 -4.62 -1.15 -3.54
N MET A 164 -3.89 -1.46 -4.62
CA MET A 164 -3.42 -0.46 -5.56
C MET A 164 -4.58 0.19 -6.33
N MET A 165 -5.58 -0.59 -6.72
CA MET A 165 -6.76 -0.10 -7.46
C MET A 165 -7.64 0.80 -6.59
N THR A 166 -7.79 0.50 -5.30
CA THR A 166 -8.46 1.38 -4.34
C THR A 166 -7.75 2.73 -4.24
N PHE A 167 -6.42 2.73 -4.07
CA PHE A 167 -5.68 4.01 -4.02
C PHE A 167 -5.71 4.75 -5.36
N PHE A 168 -5.66 4.04 -6.49
CA PHE A 168 -5.82 4.62 -7.81
C PHE A 168 -7.20 5.27 -8.00
N ALA A 169 -8.28 4.62 -7.55
CA ALA A 169 -9.62 5.20 -7.54
C ALA A 169 -9.69 6.49 -6.71
N MET A 170 -8.96 6.57 -5.58
CA MET A 170 -8.83 7.81 -4.80
C MET A 170 -8.15 8.94 -5.57
N LEU A 171 -7.08 8.63 -6.32
CA LEU A 171 -6.38 9.61 -7.16
C LEU A 171 -7.27 10.10 -8.31
N LEU A 172 -8.03 9.19 -8.94
CA LEU A 172 -9.00 9.54 -9.98
C LEU A 172 -10.13 10.40 -9.43
N LEU A 173 -10.65 10.09 -8.24
CA LEU A 173 -11.67 10.90 -7.58
C LEU A 173 -11.16 12.31 -7.30
N GLU A 174 -9.94 12.44 -6.76
CA GLU A 174 -9.32 13.74 -6.49
C GLU A 174 -9.15 14.55 -7.78
N LYS A 175 -8.78 13.90 -8.90
CA LYS A 175 -8.76 14.53 -10.22
C LYS A 175 -10.14 14.95 -10.70
N ALA A 176 -11.17 14.12 -10.53
CA ALA A 176 -12.55 14.45 -10.89
C ALA A 176 -13.07 15.67 -10.11
N VAL A 177 -12.76 15.75 -8.81
CA VAL A 177 -13.13 16.87 -7.95
C VAL A 177 -12.38 18.15 -8.33
N SER A 178 -11.13 18.03 -8.77
CA SER A 178 -10.27 19.17 -9.11
C SER A 178 -10.38 19.61 -10.58
N ALA A 179 -11.02 18.81 -11.44
CA ALA A 179 -11.11 19.05 -12.87
C ALA A 179 -11.93 20.31 -13.21
N GLN A 180 -11.41 21.11 -14.13
CA GLN A 180 -12.13 22.22 -14.75
C GLN A 180 -12.78 21.70 -16.04
N GLY A 181 -14.10 21.81 -16.14
CA GLY A 181 -14.87 21.35 -17.30
C GLY A 181 -15.56 20.00 -17.09
N TRP A 182 -16.80 19.93 -17.60
CA TRP A 182 -17.69 18.78 -17.47
C TRP A 182 -17.08 17.49 -18.05
N ALA A 183 -16.42 17.55 -19.21
CA ALA A 183 -15.87 16.37 -19.87
C ALA A 183 -14.78 15.67 -19.03
N HIS A 184 -13.82 16.42 -18.49
CA HIS A 184 -12.78 15.89 -17.62
C HIS A 184 -13.36 15.34 -16.32
N LYS A 185 -14.29 16.06 -15.71
CA LYS A 185 -14.98 15.61 -14.50
C LYS A 185 -15.74 14.30 -14.74
N LEU A 186 -16.48 14.20 -15.84
CA LEU A 186 -17.20 13.00 -16.22
C LEU A 186 -16.23 11.84 -16.48
N PHE A 187 -15.17 12.07 -17.26
CA PHE A 187 -14.15 11.05 -17.56
C PHE A 187 -13.53 10.46 -16.29
N PHE A 188 -13.02 11.29 -15.38
CA PHE A 188 -12.40 10.81 -14.14
C PHE A 188 -13.42 10.18 -13.19
N SER A 189 -14.67 10.63 -13.18
CA SER A 189 -15.75 10.01 -12.39
C SER A 189 -16.08 8.61 -12.92
N ILE A 190 -16.18 8.44 -14.23
CA ILE A 190 -16.39 7.14 -14.88
C ILE A 190 -15.22 6.20 -14.58
N MET A 191 -13.98 6.68 -14.70
CA MET A 191 -12.80 5.88 -14.39
C MET A 191 -12.73 5.49 -12.91
N THR A 192 -13.14 6.37 -12.01
CA THR A 192 -13.25 6.07 -10.57
C THR A 192 -14.27 4.94 -10.34
N LEU A 193 -15.45 5.05 -10.95
CA LEU A 193 -16.48 4.01 -10.84
C LEU A 193 -15.99 2.68 -11.44
N ALA A 194 -15.31 2.71 -12.58
CA ALA A 194 -14.75 1.53 -13.21
C ALA A 194 -13.71 0.84 -12.29
N ALA A 195 -12.83 1.60 -11.63
CA ALA A 195 -11.88 1.05 -10.67
C ALA A 195 -12.57 0.41 -9.46
N ILE A 196 -13.65 1.01 -8.95
CA ILE A 196 -14.46 0.44 -7.86
C ILE A 196 -15.11 -0.88 -8.31
N VAL A 197 -15.64 -0.94 -9.53
CA VAL A 197 -16.24 -2.17 -10.08
C VAL A 197 -15.20 -3.28 -10.24
N VAL A 198 -13.95 -2.96 -10.62
CA VAL A 198 -12.88 -3.97 -10.64
C VAL A 198 -12.68 -4.59 -9.26
N VAL A 199 -12.56 -3.77 -8.22
CA VAL A 199 -12.33 -4.25 -6.85
C VAL A 199 -13.53 -5.05 -6.31
N THR A 200 -14.76 -4.66 -6.67
CA THR A 200 -15.97 -5.22 -6.07
C THR A 200 -16.55 -6.41 -6.85
N GLN A 201 -16.44 -6.43 -8.17
CA GLN A 201 -17.08 -7.44 -9.03
C GLN A 201 -16.07 -8.34 -9.75
N LEU A 202 -14.97 -7.75 -10.22
CA LEU A 202 -13.97 -8.43 -11.04
C LEU A 202 -12.78 -8.97 -10.24
N SER A 203 -12.87 -8.95 -8.92
CA SER A 203 -11.85 -9.50 -8.01
C SER A 203 -12.48 -10.52 -7.08
N SER A 204 -11.67 -11.47 -6.60
CA SER A 204 -12.07 -12.47 -5.61
C SER A 204 -11.88 -12.01 -4.15
N GLY A 205 -11.13 -10.92 -3.94
CA GLY A 205 -10.65 -10.52 -2.61
C GLY A 205 -11.63 -9.73 -1.75
N ARG A 206 -12.07 -10.30 -0.62
CA ARG A 206 -12.92 -9.64 0.39
C ARG A 206 -12.29 -8.40 1.02
N THR A 207 -10.95 -8.35 1.11
CA THR A 207 -10.21 -7.20 1.65
C THR A 207 -10.47 -5.91 0.87
N GLY A 208 -10.73 -6.02 -0.44
CA GLY A 208 -10.98 -4.86 -1.30
C GLY A 208 -12.17 -4.01 -0.85
N TYR A 209 -13.26 -4.65 -0.40
CA TYR A 209 -14.45 -3.95 0.10
C TYR A 209 -14.14 -3.10 1.34
N VAL A 210 -13.42 -3.68 2.30
CA VAL A 210 -13.04 -2.99 3.55
C VAL A 210 -12.16 -1.78 3.22
N LEU A 211 -11.17 -1.95 2.35
CA LEU A 211 -10.26 -0.87 1.97
C LEU A 211 -10.95 0.25 1.18
N LEU A 212 -11.94 -0.08 0.33
CA LEU A 212 -12.78 0.93 -0.33
C LEU A 212 -13.56 1.74 0.70
N VAL A 213 -14.25 1.09 1.64
CA VAL A 213 -15.02 1.79 2.69
C VAL A 213 -14.12 2.69 3.52
N VAL A 214 -12.95 2.22 3.93
CA VAL A 214 -12.00 3.02 4.70
C VAL A 214 -11.47 4.20 3.89
N ALA A 215 -11.00 3.98 2.66
CA ALA A 215 -10.40 5.03 1.84
C ALA A 215 -11.42 6.12 1.47
N PHE A 216 -12.60 5.73 0.97
CA PHE A 216 -13.65 6.68 0.58
C PHE A 216 -14.35 7.30 1.79
N GLY A 217 -14.52 6.54 2.89
CA GLY A 217 -15.03 7.07 4.15
C GLY A 217 -14.12 8.15 4.72
N MET A 218 -12.82 7.88 4.81
CA MET A 218 -11.84 8.89 5.25
C MET A 218 -11.80 10.10 4.31
N TYR A 219 -11.90 9.88 3.00
CA TYR A 219 -12.00 10.98 2.05
C TYR A 219 -13.25 11.83 2.26
N ALA A 220 -14.42 11.21 2.45
CA ALA A 220 -15.66 11.92 2.72
C ALA A 220 -15.57 12.75 4.01
N LEU A 221 -14.99 12.19 5.09
CA LEU A 221 -14.74 12.89 6.36
C LEU A 221 -13.83 14.11 6.19
N MET A 222 -12.87 14.05 5.28
CA MET A 222 -11.89 15.13 5.07
C MET A 222 -12.31 16.16 4.01
N TRP A 223 -13.07 15.75 3.01
CA TRP A 223 -13.45 16.58 1.88
C TRP A 223 -14.73 17.36 2.14
N ALA A 224 -15.75 16.71 2.69
CA ALA A 224 -17.04 17.32 2.94
C ALA A 224 -17.17 17.67 4.43
N ARG A 225 -17.75 18.84 4.73
CA ARG A 225 -18.10 19.25 6.10
C ARG A 225 -19.61 19.47 6.21
N GLY A 226 -20.17 19.16 7.37
CA GLY A 226 -21.60 19.33 7.65
C GLY A 226 -22.47 18.35 6.85
N VAL A 227 -23.62 18.80 6.34
CA VAL A 227 -24.61 17.92 5.68
C VAL A 227 -24.04 17.17 4.47
N LYS A 228 -23.12 17.79 3.71
CA LYS A 228 -22.48 17.15 2.54
C LYS A 228 -21.62 15.93 2.92
N GLN A 229 -21.08 15.92 4.14
CA GLN A 229 -20.29 14.81 4.68
C GLN A 229 -21.19 13.60 4.93
N TRP A 230 -22.31 13.82 5.61
CA TRP A 230 -23.29 12.78 5.90
C TRP A 230 -23.98 12.27 4.64
N LEU A 231 -24.22 13.14 3.64
CA LEU A 231 -24.70 12.71 2.32
C LEU A 231 -23.67 11.83 1.60
N ALA A 232 -22.39 12.21 1.57
CA ALA A 232 -21.34 11.41 0.93
C ALA A 232 -21.17 10.05 1.61
N ILE A 233 -21.15 10.02 2.95
CA ILE A 233 -21.12 8.78 3.74
C ILE A 233 -22.38 7.95 3.46
N GLY A 234 -23.56 8.58 3.42
CA GLY A 234 -24.81 7.93 3.09
C GLY A 234 -24.80 7.30 1.71
N VAL A 235 -24.26 7.98 0.70
CA VAL A 235 -24.11 7.43 -0.66
C VAL A 235 -23.16 6.24 -0.68
N ILE A 236 -22.01 6.31 0.02
CA ILE A 236 -21.08 5.18 0.13
C ILE A 236 -21.76 4.00 0.83
N ALA A 237 -22.47 4.25 1.95
CA ALA A 237 -23.19 3.23 2.69
C ALA A 237 -24.30 2.59 1.83
N CYS A 238 -25.06 3.39 1.08
CA CYS A 238 -26.07 2.91 0.14
C CYS A 238 -25.45 2.11 -1.00
N ALA A 239 -24.29 2.51 -1.55
CA ALA A 239 -23.61 1.76 -2.59
C ALA A 239 -23.11 0.40 -2.08
N VAL A 240 -22.58 0.36 -0.86
CA VAL A 240 -22.19 -0.90 -0.19
C VAL A 240 -23.41 -1.77 0.07
N ALA A 241 -24.49 -1.20 0.61
CA ALA A 241 -25.75 -1.91 0.87
C ALA A 241 -26.38 -2.45 -0.42
N ALA A 242 -26.41 -1.65 -1.49
CA ALA A 242 -26.88 -2.08 -2.80
C ALA A 242 -26.01 -3.21 -3.34
N SER A 243 -24.68 -3.11 -3.24
CA SER A 243 -23.77 -4.20 -3.62
C SER A 243 -24.02 -5.49 -2.83
N LEU A 244 -24.32 -5.39 -1.53
CA LEU A 244 -24.67 -6.53 -0.68
C LEU A 244 -26.02 -7.14 -1.04
N ALA A 245 -27.00 -6.32 -1.41
CA ALA A 245 -28.36 -6.75 -1.72
C ALA A 245 -28.53 -7.31 -3.14
N THR A 246 -27.70 -6.88 -4.09
CA THR A 246 -27.85 -7.21 -5.53
C THR A 246 -26.81 -8.19 -6.06
N SER A 247 -25.68 -8.35 -5.37
CA SER A 247 -24.62 -9.26 -5.81
C SER A 247 -24.65 -10.55 -5.00
N GLU A 248 -25.20 -11.61 -5.61
CA GLU A 248 -25.20 -12.98 -5.07
C GLU A 248 -23.79 -13.41 -4.63
N LYS A 249 -22.77 -13.05 -5.42
CA LYS A 249 -21.36 -13.30 -5.10
C LYS A 249 -20.94 -12.62 -3.80
N VAL A 250 -21.30 -11.35 -3.59
CA VAL A 250 -20.94 -10.64 -2.35
C VAL A 250 -21.66 -11.27 -1.16
N HIS A 251 -22.94 -11.61 -1.31
CA HIS A 251 -23.73 -12.28 -0.27
C HIS A 251 -23.10 -13.60 0.18
N GLN A 252 -22.84 -14.52 -0.75
CA GLN A 252 -22.18 -15.80 -0.49
C GLN A 252 -20.81 -15.62 0.18
N ARG A 253 -20.05 -14.58 -0.19
CA ARG A 253 -18.73 -14.31 0.41
C ARG A 253 -18.82 -13.83 1.85
N VAL A 254 -19.86 -13.06 2.19
CA VAL A 254 -20.13 -12.62 3.56
C VAL A 254 -20.60 -13.79 4.42
N GLU A 255 -21.52 -14.61 3.92
CA GLU A 255 -21.98 -15.80 4.64
C GLU A 255 -20.85 -16.80 4.88
N GLN A 256 -20.05 -17.10 3.86
CA GLN A 256 -18.87 -17.94 3.98
C GLN A 256 -17.89 -17.35 5.02
N ALA A 257 -17.71 -16.03 5.02
CA ALA A 257 -16.83 -15.38 5.98
C ALA A 257 -17.31 -15.54 7.44
N ILE A 258 -18.62 -15.40 7.66
CA ILE A 258 -19.23 -15.59 8.99
C ILE A 258 -19.11 -17.06 9.43
N SER A 259 -19.36 -18.00 8.51
CA SER A 259 -19.25 -19.44 8.78
C SER A 259 -17.81 -19.83 9.15
N GLU A 260 -16.83 -19.42 8.34
CA GLU A 260 -15.40 -19.65 8.60
C GLU A 260 -14.96 -19.05 9.95
N ALA A 261 -15.49 -17.87 10.32
CA ALA A 261 -15.18 -17.24 11.60
C ALA A 261 -15.76 -18.01 12.79
N ARG A 262 -17.03 -18.45 12.70
CA ARG A 262 -17.69 -19.22 13.75
C ARG A 262 -17.05 -20.58 13.98
N ASN A 263 -16.58 -21.22 12.92
CA ASN A 263 -15.97 -22.55 12.98
C ASN A 263 -14.44 -22.50 13.12
N SER A 264 -13.85 -21.33 13.40
CA SER A 264 -12.39 -21.16 13.44
C SER A 264 -11.70 -22.00 14.53
N GLU A 265 -12.40 -22.35 15.60
CA GLU A 265 -11.89 -23.23 16.67
C GLU A 265 -11.66 -24.67 16.20
N ALA A 266 -12.32 -25.11 15.14
CA ALA A 266 -12.14 -26.44 14.57
C ALA A 266 -10.76 -26.62 13.90
N MET A 267 -9.94 -25.56 13.82
CA MET A 267 -8.63 -25.58 13.16
C MET A 267 -8.70 -26.10 11.72
N GLU A 268 -9.79 -25.80 11.01
CA GLU A 268 -9.87 -26.02 9.56
C GLU A 268 -9.11 -24.92 8.82
N ILE A 269 -8.25 -25.34 7.88
CA ILE A 269 -7.43 -24.42 7.07
C ILE A 269 -8.33 -23.70 6.06
N THR A 270 -8.77 -22.51 6.43
CA THR A 270 -9.59 -21.61 5.61
C THR A 270 -9.00 -20.20 5.59
N SER A 271 -9.50 -19.31 4.72
CA SER A 271 -8.98 -17.94 4.61
C SER A 271 -9.18 -17.13 5.91
N ILE A 272 -10.40 -17.14 6.46
CA ILE A 272 -10.70 -16.40 7.70
C ILE A 272 -10.34 -17.21 8.94
N GLY A 273 -10.66 -18.51 8.99
CA GLY A 273 -10.26 -19.36 10.11
C GLY A 273 -8.73 -19.40 10.28
N GLY A 274 -7.99 -19.43 9.18
CA GLY A 274 -6.53 -19.28 9.16
C GLY A 274 -6.07 -17.98 9.82
N ARG A 275 -6.60 -16.83 9.37
CA ARG A 275 -6.24 -15.51 9.93
C ARG A 275 -6.57 -15.39 11.42
N ILE A 276 -7.73 -15.86 11.86
CA ILE A 276 -8.12 -15.83 13.28
C ILE A 276 -7.12 -16.62 14.12
N ASN A 277 -6.77 -17.84 13.68
CA ASN A 277 -5.79 -18.66 14.39
C ASN A 277 -4.38 -18.08 14.33
N PHE A 278 -3.98 -17.48 13.20
CA PHE A 278 -2.73 -16.73 13.12
C PHE A 278 -2.69 -15.61 14.15
N TRP A 279 -3.74 -14.80 14.25
CA TRP A 279 -3.76 -13.66 15.17
C TRP A 279 -3.79 -14.10 16.62
N LYS A 280 -4.58 -15.11 16.96
CA LYS A 280 -4.68 -15.63 18.34
C LYS A 280 -3.33 -16.16 18.82
N ASN A 281 -2.75 -17.12 18.10
CA ASN A 281 -1.47 -17.72 18.51
C ASN A 281 -0.32 -16.70 18.43
N THR A 282 -0.32 -15.78 17.46
CA THR A 282 0.73 -14.73 17.41
C THR A 282 0.61 -13.72 18.53
N LEU A 283 -0.61 -13.41 18.98
CA LEU A 283 -0.80 -12.59 20.16
C LEU A 283 -0.28 -13.30 21.41
N GLU A 284 -0.58 -14.59 21.58
CA GLU A 284 -0.04 -15.40 22.68
C GLU A 284 1.49 -15.40 22.67
N MET A 285 2.12 -15.68 21.52
CA MET A 285 3.58 -15.58 21.34
C MET A 285 4.12 -14.18 21.68
N ALA A 286 3.45 -13.11 21.24
CA ALA A 286 3.89 -11.75 21.54
C ALA A 286 3.79 -11.42 23.05
N LEU A 287 2.82 -11.98 23.76
CA LEU A 287 2.63 -11.78 25.20
C LEU A 287 3.66 -12.53 26.05
N GLU A 288 4.34 -13.55 25.52
CA GLU A 288 5.44 -14.24 26.20
C GLU A 288 6.71 -13.37 26.30
N LYS A 289 6.98 -12.56 25.27
CA LYS A 289 8.12 -11.62 25.24
C LYS A 289 7.69 -10.21 24.79
N PRO A 290 6.84 -9.52 25.55
CA PRO A 290 6.15 -8.32 25.05
C PRO A 290 7.06 -7.11 24.86
N ILE A 291 8.20 -7.03 25.56
CA ILE A 291 9.12 -5.89 25.53
C ILE A 291 10.19 -6.07 24.47
N THR A 292 10.88 -7.23 24.46
CA THR A 292 12.01 -7.50 23.56
C THR A 292 11.61 -8.17 22.26
N GLY A 293 10.48 -8.87 22.25
CA GLY A 293 10.14 -9.82 21.20
C GLY A 293 11.03 -11.06 21.22
N TRP A 294 10.81 -11.93 20.24
CA TRP A 294 11.54 -13.18 20.07
C TRP A 294 12.88 -13.04 19.34
N GLY A 295 12.99 -12.09 18.42
CA GLY A 295 14.12 -11.92 17.53
C GLY A 295 13.71 -11.97 16.07
N THR A 296 14.60 -11.50 15.19
CA THR A 296 14.36 -11.49 13.74
C THR A 296 14.29 -12.91 13.20
N GLY A 297 13.24 -13.24 12.44
CA GLY A 297 13.11 -14.55 11.80
C GLY A 297 12.51 -15.64 12.70
N GLU A 298 12.18 -15.32 13.95
CA GLU A 298 11.66 -16.30 14.92
C GLU A 298 10.20 -16.69 14.66
N TYR A 299 9.49 -15.96 13.80
CA TYR A 299 8.08 -16.26 13.59
C TYR A 299 7.83 -17.69 13.13
N HIS A 300 8.64 -18.22 12.23
CA HIS A 300 8.46 -19.59 11.73
C HIS A 300 8.70 -20.65 12.82
N SER A 301 9.82 -20.57 13.54
CA SER A 301 10.18 -21.50 14.62
C SER A 301 9.15 -21.46 15.76
N GLN A 302 8.77 -20.26 16.21
CA GLN A 302 7.79 -20.12 17.29
C GLN A 302 6.40 -20.57 16.85
N TRP A 303 5.97 -20.25 15.62
CA TRP A 303 4.69 -20.70 15.07
C TRP A 303 4.57 -22.23 15.06
N CYS A 304 5.59 -22.92 14.53
CA CYS A 304 5.58 -24.38 14.43
C CYS A 304 5.73 -25.08 15.80
N ALA A 305 6.27 -24.39 16.81
CA ALA A 305 6.29 -24.88 18.18
C ALA A 305 4.93 -24.74 18.88
N HIS A 306 4.18 -23.66 18.60
CA HIS A 306 2.89 -23.37 19.22
C HIS A 306 1.73 -24.12 18.57
N VAL A 307 1.78 -24.35 17.26
CA VAL A 307 0.66 -24.90 16.49
C VAL A 307 1.04 -26.27 15.92
N THR A 308 0.65 -27.32 16.63
CA THR A 308 1.03 -28.71 16.34
C THR A 308 0.02 -29.48 15.49
N GLN A 309 -1.11 -28.88 15.13
CA GLN A 309 -2.10 -29.51 14.26
C GLN A 309 -1.49 -29.78 12.87
N ASP A 310 -1.85 -30.93 12.29
CA ASP A 310 -1.29 -31.37 11.00
C ASP A 310 -1.50 -30.32 9.91
N GLY A 311 -0.43 -30.03 9.16
CA GLY A 311 -0.42 -29.06 8.07
C GLY A 311 -0.34 -27.57 8.49
N TRP A 312 -0.65 -27.22 9.73
CA TRP A 312 -0.72 -25.82 10.17
C TRP A 312 0.64 -25.13 10.27
N CYS A 313 1.70 -25.85 10.66
CA CYS A 313 3.07 -25.31 10.64
C CYS A 313 3.41 -24.80 9.22
N GLN A 314 3.17 -25.59 8.17
CA GLN A 314 3.46 -25.18 6.79
C GLN A 314 2.52 -24.10 6.27
N PHE A 315 1.24 -24.14 6.66
CA PHE A 315 0.27 -23.13 6.25
C PHE A 315 0.56 -21.74 6.83
N GLY A 316 0.98 -21.69 8.10
CA GLY A 316 1.19 -20.45 8.84
C GLY A 316 2.61 -19.94 8.92
N ARG A 317 3.63 -20.66 8.41
CA ARG A 317 5.07 -20.38 8.59
C ARG A 317 5.57 -18.98 8.21
N TRP A 318 4.87 -18.26 7.33
CA TRP A 318 5.45 -17.06 6.70
C TRP A 318 5.19 -15.76 7.44
N HIS A 319 3.97 -15.55 7.93
CA HIS A 319 3.54 -14.35 8.65
C HIS A 319 2.11 -14.49 9.16
N PRO A 320 1.71 -13.71 10.17
CA PRO A 320 0.41 -13.85 10.80
C PRO A 320 -0.74 -13.16 10.04
N HIS A 321 -0.50 -12.63 8.83
CA HIS A 321 -1.46 -11.74 8.14
C HIS A 321 -1.91 -10.55 9.01
N ASN A 322 -1.02 -10.05 9.86
CA ASN A 322 -1.21 -8.84 10.65
C ASN A 322 0.16 -8.25 10.94
N GLN A 323 0.50 -7.16 10.26
CA GLN A 323 1.83 -6.57 10.33
C GLN A 323 2.15 -6.01 11.73
N TYR A 324 1.13 -5.58 12.48
CA TYR A 324 1.31 -5.10 13.86
C TYR A 324 1.70 -6.23 14.80
N LEU A 325 0.95 -7.34 14.78
CA LEU A 325 1.27 -8.52 15.58
C LEU A 325 2.62 -9.10 15.17
N PHE A 326 2.94 -9.06 13.88
CA PHE A 326 4.22 -9.57 13.39
C PHE A 326 5.40 -8.78 13.98
N PHE A 327 5.37 -7.45 13.90
CA PHE A 327 6.42 -6.62 14.50
C PHE A 327 6.44 -6.67 16.03
N TRP A 328 5.27 -6.79 16.67
CA TRP A 328 5.21 -6.94 18.12
C TRP A 328 5.82 -8.26 18.56
N MET A 329 5.51 -9.36 17.87
CA MET A 329 6.03 -10.67 18.25
C MET A 329 7.55 -10.75 18.07
N GLU A 330 8.11 -10.29 16.94
CA GLU A 330 9.55 -10.39 16.71
C GLU A 330 10.38 -9.36 17.48
N HIS A 331 9.86 -8.14 17.66
CA HIS A 331 10.65 -7.00 18.16
C HIS A 331 10.02 -6.28 19.37
N GLY A 332 9.01 -6.87 19.97
CA GLY A 332 8.34 -6.33 21.14
C GLY A 332 7.62 -5.01 20.87
N ILE A 333 7.26 -4.33 21.96
CA ILE A 333 6.49 -3.08 21.93
C ILE A 333 7.21 -1.97 21.14
N LEU A 334 8.54 -2.00 21.10
CA LEU A 334 9.33 -1.03 20.32
C LEU A 334 9.12 -1.22 18.82
N GLY A 335 9.12 -2.46 18.32
CA GLY A 335 8.81 -2.76 16.92
C GLY A 335 7.41 -2.31 16.53
N LEU A 336 6.42 -2.60 17.39
CA LEU A 336 5.05 -2.15 17.20
C LEU A 336 4.96 -0.62 17.14
N ALA A 337 5.58 0.09 18.08
CA ALA A 337 5.57 1.55 18.14
C ALA A 337 6.23 2.20 16.92
N LEU A 338 7.38 1.69 16.47
CA LEU A 338 8.06 2.19 15.27
C LEU A 338 7.26 1.93 14.00
N PHE A 339 6.59 0.78 13.90
CA PHE A 339 5.69 0.50 12.78
C PHE A 339 4.46 1.44 12.78
N ILE A 340 3.84 1.69 13.95
CA ILE A 340 2.76 2.67 14.08
C ILE A 340 3.26 4.08 13.67
N ALA A 341 4.46 4.45 14.08
CA ALA A 341 5.06 5.74 13.70
C ALA A 341 5.27 5.85 12.18
N LEU A 342 5.67 4.76 11.51
CA LEU A 342 5.78 4.69 10.05
C LEU A 342 4.42 4.84 9.37
N VAL A 343 3.39 4.14 9.86
CA VAL A 343 2.01 4.23 9.35
C VAL A 343 1.45 5.65 9.53
N ALA A 344 1.76 6.31 10.65
CA ALA A 344 1.29 7.66 10.99
C ALA A 344 2.12 8.79 10.34
N SER A 345 3.28 8.48 9.73
CA SER A 345 4.18 9.49 9.17
C SER A 345 3.52 10.40 8.12
N PRO A 346 2.64 9.91 7.22
CA PRO A 346 1.95 10.78 6.26
C PRO A 346 1.06 11.81 6.94
N ILE A 347 0.38 11.42 8.02
CA ILE A 347 -0.51 12.31 8.77
C ILE A 347 0.29 13.46 9.36
N TRP A 348 1.39 13.12 10.04
CA TRP A 348 2.24 14.12 10.70
C TRP A 348 2.93 15.08 9.72
N MET A 349 3.46 14.55 8.61
CA MET A 349 4.20 15.34 7.63
C MET A 349 3.29 16.25 6.81
N THR A 350 2.06 15.83 6.53
CA THR A 350 1.12 16.58 5.68
C THR A 350 0.10 17.42 6.45
N ARG A 351 0.12 17.42 7.80
CA ARG A 351 -0.87 18.15 8.62
C ARG A 351 -0.97 19.65 8.31
N LYS A 352 0.15 20.26 7.92
CA LYS A 352 0.26 21.68 7.55
C LYS A 352 0.19 21.94 6.03
N MET A 353 0.05 20.89 5.23
CA MET A 353 -0.07 21.01 3.77
C MET A 353 -1.51 21.39 3.36
N PRO A 354 -1.68 21.99 2.17
CA PRO A 354 -2.98 22.18 1.52
C PRO A 354 -3.89 20.94 1.55
N ASP A 355 -5.21 21.19 1.60
CA ASP A 355 -6.23 20.15 1.78
C ASP A 355 -6.12 18.95 0.83
N PRO A 356 -5.87 19.10 -0.49
CA PRO A 356 -5.72 17.95 -1.39
C PRO A 356 -4.58 17.01 -1.00
N GLN A 357 -3.40 17.58 -0.73
CA GLN A 357 -2.20 16.82 -0.38
C GLN A 357 -2.40 16.10 0.95
N ARG A 358 -2.93 16.82 1.95
CA ARG A 358 -3.25 16.27 3.26
C ARG A 358 -4.28 15.15 3.19
N ARG A 359 -5.37 15.34 2.43
CA ARG A 359 -6.43 14.36 2.26
C ARG A 359 -5.93 13.05 1.66
N LEU A 360 -5.18 13.11 0.56
CA LEU A 360 -4.62 11.91 -0.07
C LEU A 360 -3.67 11.16 0.88
N ALA A 361 -2.80 11.89 1.59
CA ALA A 361 -1.86 11.30 2.54
C ALA A 361 -2.57 10.62 3.73
N TRP A 362 -3.63 11.22 4.26
CA TRP A 362 -4.40 10.65 5.36
C TRP A 362 -5.26 9.47 4.92
N CYS A 363 -5.86 9.52 3.72
CA CYS A 363 -6.56 8.37 3.13
C CYS A 363 -5.60 7.20 2.89
N PHE A 364 -4.40 7.48 2.37
CA PHE A 364 -3.35 6.47 2.23
C PHE A 364 -2.92 5.88 3.56
N SER A 365 -2.69 6.72 4.58
CA SER A 365 -2.32 6.27 5.93
C SER A 365 -3.41 5.38 6.55
N ALA A 366 -4.69 5.74 6.41
CA ALA A 366 -5.80 4.90 6.87
C ALA A 366 -5.89 3.57 6.11
N LEU A 367 -5.70 3.60 4.79
CA LEU A 367 -5.64 2.40 3.96
C LEU A 367 -4.46 1.50 4.37
N PHE A 368 -3.28 2.06 4.62
CA PHE A 368 -2.10 1.34 5.11
C PHE A 368 -2.34 0.78 6.51
N ALA A 369 -2.95 1.55 7.40
CA ALA A 369 -3.24 1.15 8.77
C ALA A 369 -4.19 -0.04 8.83
N VAL A 370 -5.33 0.02 8.12
CA VAL A 370 -6.33 -1.04 8.12
C VAL A 370 -5.85 -2.26 7.35
N ASN A 371 -5.19 -2.07 6.19
CA ASN A 371 -4.62 -3.21 5.47
C ASN A 371 -3.61 -3.98 6.34
N SER A 372 -2.81 -3.27 7.14
CA SER A 372 -1.80 -3.89 8.02
C SER A 372 -2.41 -4.67 9.19
N LEU A 373 -3.69 -4.49 9.53
CA LEU A 373 -4.40 -5.33 10.50
C LEU A 373 -4.77 -6.70 9.93
N ILE A 374 -4.93 -6.78 8.61
CA ILE A 374 -5.46 -7.96 7.92
C ILE A 374 -4.47 -8.59 6.94
N ASN A 375 -3.36 -7.94 6.63
CA ASN A 375 -2.31 -8.45 5.77
C ASN A 375 -0.93 -8.07 6.31
N ALA A 376 0.10 -8.78 5.84
CA ALA A 376 1.49 -8.47 6.10
C ALA A 376 2.02 -7.47 5.05
N SER A 377 1.57 -6.23 5.20
CA SER A 377 1.73 -5.14 4.22
C SER A 377 3.17 -4.87 3.80
N LEU A 378 4.14 -5.10 4.68
CA LEU A 378 5.56 -4.92 4.40
C LEU A 378 6.28 -6.22 4.04
N TRP A 379 5.59 -7.36 4.00
CA TRP A 379 6.19 -8.67 3.70
C TRP A 379 6.00 -9.12 2.25
N SER A 380 4.78 -9.04 1.73
CA SER A 380 4.51 -9.46 0.35
C SER A 380 5.24 -8.55 -0.63
N SER A 381 5.85 -9.13 -1.67
CA SER A 381 6.76 -8.40 -2.56
C SER A 381 6.09 -7.18 -3.18
N ARG A 382 5.06 -7.32 -4.01
CA ARG A 382 4.45 -6.18 -4.71
C ARG A 382 3.72 -5.22 -3.76
N GLU A 383 2.99 -5.75 -2.78
CA GLU A 383 2.27 -4.99 -1.76
C GLU A 383 3.20 -4.05 -0.98
N SER A 384 4.34 -4.57 -0.55
CA SER A 384 5.29 -3.79 0.24
C SER A 384 5.99 -2.70 -0.55
N HIS A 385 6.26 -2.91 -1.84
CA HIS A 385 6.78 -1.85 -2.71
C HIS A 385 5.72 -0.78 -2.98
N PHE A 386 4.46 -1.16 -3.14
CA PHE A 386 3.36 -0.20 -3.20
C PHE A 386 3.36 0.69 -1.96
N PHE A 387 3.37 0.10 -0.75
CA PHE A 387 3.34 0.89 0.48
C PHE A 387 4.59 1.76 0.62
N VAL A 388 5.79 1.24 0.41
CA VAL A 388 7.04 2.01 0.54
C VAL A 388 7.12 3.17 -0.45
N LEU A 389 6.81 2.93 -1.73
CA LEU A 389 6.88 3.96 -2.77
C LEU A 389 5.77 5.00 -2.59
N MET A 390 4.54 4.58 -2.31
CA MET A 390 3.45 5.52 -2.08
C MET A 390 3.62 6.30 -0.79
N LEU A 391 4.19 5.71 0.26
CA LEU A 391 4.52 6.39 1.50
C LEU A 391 5.48 7.57 1.24
N CYS A 392 6.53 7.36 0.43
CA CYS A 392 7.42 8.43 0.00
C CYS A 392 6.68 9.51 -0.80
N LEU A 393 5.82 9.09 -1.74
CA LEU A 393 5.09 10.00 -2.64
C LEU A 393 4.09 10.89 -1.89
N VAL A 394 3.29 10.33 -1.00
CA VAL A 394 2.30 11.08 -0.22
C VAL A 394 2.96 12.00 0.80
N CYS A 395 4.06 11.56 1.44
CA CYS A 395 4.80 12.40 2.38
C CYS A 395 5.50 13.57 1.68
N ALA A 396 5.91 13.41 0.42
CA ALA A 396 6.46 14.49 -0.41
C ALA A 396 5.37 15.47 -0.91
N GLY A 397 4.10 15.19 -0.64
CA GLY A 397 2.96 16.04 -1.00
C GLY A 397 2.54 15.86 -2.47
N ILE A 398 1.48 15.09 -2.70
CA ILE A 398 0.86 14.92 -4.02
C ILE A 398 0.00 16.14 -4.34
N SER A 399 0.40 16.92 -5.34
CA SER A 399 -0.40 18.03 -5.87
C SER A 399 -0.92 17.70 -7.27
N PHE A 400 -2.20 17.88 -7.53
CA PHE A 400 -2.65 18.07 -8.90
C PHE A 400 -2.63 19.59 -9.09
N GLN A 401 -1.65 20.12 -9.83
CA GLN A 401 -1.60 21.55 -10.11
C GLN A 401 -2.98 22.00 -10.60
N ARG A 402 -3.57 23.03 -9.98
CA ARG A 402 -4.69 23.73 -10.61
C ARG A 402 -4.13 24.33 -11.89
N GLU A 403 -4.78 24.10 -13.03
CA GLU A 403 -4.41 24.73 -14.30
C GLU A 403 -4.28 26.26 -14.19
N GLN A 404 -4.93 26.89 -13.20
CA GLN A 404 -4.77 28.31 -12.86
C GLN A 404 -3.34 28.75 -12.52
N ASP A 405 -2.49 27.89 -11.94
CA ASP A 405 -1.10 28.29 -11.63
C ASP A 405 -0.24 28.34 -12.90
N LYS A 406 -0.58 27.56 -13.94
CA LYS A 406 0.11 27.67 -15.23
C LYS A 406 -0.26 28.94 -15.96
N ASP A 407 -1.54 29.32 -15.95
CA ASP A 407 -1.98 30.57 -16.58
C ASP A 407 -1.53 31.82 -15.81
N MET A 408 -1.45 31.77 -14.47
CA MET A 408 -0.91 32.90 -13.70
C MET A 408 0.62 33.01 -13.79
N LEU A 409 1.36 31.91 -13.86
CA LEU A 409 2.82 31.93 -14.06
C LEU A 409 3.24 32.17 -15.52
N GLN A 410 2.32 32.03 -16.48
CA GLN A 410 2.54 32.46 -17.87
C GLN A 410 2.11 33.91 -18.11
N ARG A 411 1.33 34.51 -17.20
CA ARG A 411 0.87 35.90 -17.26
C ARG A 411 1.61 36.84 -16.30
N ALA A 412 2.46 36.31 -15.43
CA ALA A 412 3.40 37.04 -14.57
C ALA A 412 4.82 36.81 -15.09
#